data_AF-A0A0J7JBX3-F1
#
_entry.id   AF-A0A0J7JBX3-F1
#
_cell.length_a   1.000
_cell.length_b   1.000
_cell.length_c   1.000
_cell.angle_alpha   90.00
_cell.angle_beta   90.00
_cell.angle_gamma   90.00
#
_symmetry.space_group_name_H-M   'P 1'
#
loop_
_entity.id
_entity.type
_entity.pdbx_description
1 polymer ?
#
loop_
_entity_poly.entity_id
_entity_poly.type
_entity_poly.pdbx_seq_one_letter_code
_entity_poly.pdbx_strand_id
1 'polypeptide(L)'
;MLKEVIISISMLLAMPAAANAAVYKCTINGQAVFSDEPCGEDAKKLDHQPAPAIGGRFDTGTDAEFYEPEKRASESTSDPCPYINSTRMRRLQIENKITRGMKPADVRRSWGPPSSVRTGGSSIQWAYHYPGGSANYVYFKHGCVSDWSGYYRTY
;
A
#
# COMPACT_ATOMS: atom_id res chain seq x y z
N MET A 1 -14.55 73.87 -14.97
CA MET A 1 -13.30 73.44 -14.32
C MET A 1 -13.49 72.16 -13.50
N LEU A 2 -14.40 72.09 -12.52
CA LEU A 2 -14.60 70.86 -11.71
C LEU A 2 -15.22 69.67 -12.49
N LYS A 3 -16.05 69.95 -13.51
CA LYS A 3 -16.74 68.93 -14.32
C LYS A 3 -15.82 68.22 -15.34
N GLU A 4 -14.76 68.89 -15.80
CA GLU A 4 -13.75 68.35 -16.72
C GLU A 4 -12.78 67.37 -16.00
N VAL A 5 -12.51 67.62 -14.71
CA VAL A 5 -11.64 66.78 -13.87
C VAL A 5 -12.32 65.46 -13.47
N ILE A 6 -13.65 65.47 -13.32
CA ILE A 6 -14.42 64.27 -12.96
C ILE A 6 -14.51 63.29 -14.15
N ILE A 7 -14.52 63.79 -15.39
CA ILE A 7 -14.59 62.95 -16.60
C ILE A 7 -13.24 62.25 -16.85
N SER A 8 -12.12 62.88 -16.49
CA SER A 8 -10.78 62.32 -16.69
C SER A 8 -10.39 61.26 -15.63
N ILE A 9 -10.91 61.33 -14.40
CA ILE A 9 -10.65 60.32 -13.35
C ILE A 9 -11.51 59.05 -13.54
N SER A 10 -12.68 59.16 -14.17
CA SER A 10 -13.58 58.03 -14.44
C SER A 10 -13.03 57.05 -15.49
N MET A 11 -12.19 57.52 -16.42
CA MET A 11 -11.74 56.69 -17.55
C MET A 11 -10.53 55.80 -17.25
N LEU A 12 -9.85 55.99 -16.11
CA LEU A 12 -8.69 55.16 -15.73
C LEU A 12 -9.04 53.89 -14.92
N LEU A 13 -10.30 53.72 -14.50
CA LEU A 13 -10.70 52.62 -13.60
C LEU A 13 -11.28 51.38 -14.31
N ALA A 14 -11.27 51.34 -15.65
CA ALA A 14 -11.96 50.33 -16.44
C ALA A 14 -11.03 49.34 -17.17
N MET A 15 -9.85 49.04 -16.61
CA MET A 15 -9.04 47.90 -17.08
C MET A 15 -9.09 46.78 -16.04
N PRO A 16 -10.01 45.80 -16.16
CA PRO A 16 -9.86 44.56 -15.44
C PRO A 16 -8.60 43.89 -16.00
N ALA A 17 -7.55 43.82 -15.20
CA ALA A 17 -6.41 42.97 -15.52
C ALA A 17 -6.94 41.53 -15.56
N ALA A 18 -7.15 41.01 -16.76
CA ALA A 18 -7.49 39.61 -16.96
C ALA A 18 -6.27 38.78 -16.58
N ALA A 19 -6.10 38.53 -15.29
CA ALA A 19 -5.15 37.59 -14.74
C ALA A 19 -5.57 36.18 -15.17
N ASN A 20 -5.14 35.80 -16.38
CA ASN A 20 -5.28 34.44 -16.86
C ASN A 20 -4.23 33.62 -16.10
N ALA A 21 -4.66 32.71 -15.22
CA ALA A 21 -3.79 31.81 -14.46
C ALA A 21 -3.18 30.72 -15.38
N ALA A 22 -2.38 31.15 -16.34
CA ALA A 22 -1.65 30.28 -17.25
C ALA A 22 -0.26 30.01 -16.66
N VAL A 23 0.01 28.76 -16.29
CA VAL A 23 1.35 28.35 -15.84
C VAL A 23 2.17 27.94 -17.05
N TYR A 24 3.34 28.54 -17.24
CA TYR A 24 4.28 28.22 -18.30
C TYR A 24 5.44 27.41 -17.74
N LYS A 25 5.94 26.44 -18.51
CA LYS A 25 7.18 25.72 -18.23
C LYS A 25 8.25 26.14 -19.22
N CYS A 26 9.41 26.51 -18.69
CA CYS A 26 10.62 26.79 -19.46
C CYS A 26 11.76 25.91 -18.99
N THR A 27 12.79 25.79 -19.83
CA THR A 27 14.03 25.07 -19.50
C THR A 27 15.18 26.05 -19.40
N ILE A 28 15.52 26.46 -18.19
CA ILE A 28 16.62 27.40 -17.93
C ILE A 28 17.80 26.59 -17.39
N ASN A 29 18.95 26.61 -18.08
CA ASN A 29 20.16 25.86 -17.70
C ASN A 29 19.92 24.35 -17.49
N GLY A 30 19.01 23.75 -18.27
CA GLY A 30 18.66 22.34 -18.16
C GLY A 30 17.70 21.99 -17.01
N GLN A 31 17.23 22.98 -16.24
CA GLN A 31 16.27 22.79 -15.16
C GLN A 31 14.89 23.32 -15.57
N ALA A 32 13.84 22.55 -15.27
CA ALA A 32 12.47 22.96 -15.50
C ALA A 32 12.07 24.03 -14.46
N VAL A 33 11.69 25.21 -14.95
CA VAL A 33 11.18 26.33 -14.14
C VAL A 33 9.75 26.62 -14.56
N PHE A 34 8.91 26.95 -13.58
CA PHE A 34 7.50 27.29 -13.79
C PHE A 34 7.25 28.76 -13.44
N SER A 35 6.47 29.44 -14.27
CA SER A 35 6.18 30.87 -14.15
C SER A 35 4.73 31.15 -14.57
N ASP A 36 4.10 32.14 -13.94
CA ASP A 36 2.76 32.61 -14.32
C ASP A 36 2.80 33.58 -15.53
N GLU A 37 4.00 33.94 -15.98
CA GLU A 37 4.28 34.71 -17.20
C GLU A 37 5.21 33.94 -18.14
N PRO A 38 5.15 34.16 -19.48
CA PRO A 38 6.06 33.52 -20.43
C PRO A 38 7.53 33.78 -20.08
N CYS A 39 8.26 32.71 -19.72
CA CYS A 39 9.62 32.79 -19.21
C CYS A 39 10.73 32.71 -20.28
N GLY A 40 10.39 32.64 -21.57
CA GLY A 40 11.34 32.58 -22.68
C GLY A 40 10.74 32.13 -24.02
N GLU A 41 11.56 32.03 -25.06
CA GLU A 41 11.18 31.56 -26.41
C GLU A 41 10.66 30.10 -26.41
N ASP A 42 11.06 29.30 -25.41
CA ASP A 42 10.62 27.92 -25.22
C ASP A 42 9.40 27.81 -24.28
N ALA A 43 8.77 28.92 -23.91
CA ALA A 43 7.65 28.95 -22.98
C ALA A 43 6.46 28.13 -23.53
N LYS A 44 6.21 26.99 -22.89
CA LYS A 44 5.04 26.16 -23.18
C LYS A 44 4.00 26.37 -22.09
N LYS A 45 2.81 26.83 -22.48
CA LYS A 45 1.64 26.90 -21.59
C LYS A 45 1.23 25.50 -21.18
N LEU A 46 1.14 25.23 -19.87
CA LEU A 46 0.57 24.00 -19.34
C LEU A 46 -0.94 24.14 -19.23
N ASP A 47 -1.66 23.31 -19.99
CA ASP A 47 -3.04 22.98 -19.69
C ASP A 47 -3.04 21.95 -18.56
N HIS A 48 -3.42 22.38 -17.37
CA HIS A 48 -3.52 21.53 -16.20
C HIS A 48 -4.99 21.27 -15.93
N GLN A 49 -5.48 20.09 -16.35
CA GLN A 49 -6.73 19.57 -15.82
C GLN A 49 -6.53 19.31 -14.32
N PRO A 50 -7.49 19.73 -13.46
CA PRO A 50 -7.45 19.38 -12.05
C PRO A 50 -7.31 17.87 -11.93
N ALA A 51 -6.41 17.41 -11.06
CA ALA A 51 -6.36 16.00 -10.73
C ALA A 51 -7.77 15.55 -10.30
N PRO A 52 -8.24 14.35 -10.73
CA PRO A 52 -9.53 13.85 -10.29
C PRO A 52 -9.58 13.88 -8.77
N ALA A 53 -10.66 14.41 -8.21
CA ALA A 53 -10.81 14.55 -6.77
C ALA A 53 -10.66 13.18 -6.09
N ILE A 54 -9.54 12.97 -5.40
CA ILE A 54 -9.30 11.75 -4.63
C ILE A 54 -10.09 11.90 -3.32
N GLY A 55 -11.39 11.58 -3.39
CA GLY A 55 -12.35 11.68 -2.29
C GLY A 55 -13.71 12.17 -2.78
N GLY A 56 -14.62 11.25 -3.07
CA GLY A 56 -15.97 11.55 -3.58
C GLY A 56 -16.99 11.91 -2.48
N ARG A 57 -18.09 12.55 -2.87
CA ARG A 57 -19.33 12.56 -2.10
C ARG A 57 -20.06 11.23 -2.30
N PHE A 58 -20.77 10.71 -1.29
CA PHE A 58 -21.49 9.44 -1.36
C PHE A 58 -22.66 9.42 -2.37
N ASP A 59 -23.07 10.57 -2.89
CA ASP A 59 -24.24 10.74 -3.77
C ASP A 59 -23.88 10.92 -5.25
N THR A 60 -22.61 11.17 -5.57
CA THR A 60 -22.12 11.25 -6.95
C THR A 60 -21.10 10.14 -7.13
N GLY A 61 -21.50 9.06 -7.81
CA GLY A 61 -20.70 7.85 -8.01
C GLY A 61 -19.23 8.14 -8.28
N THR A 62 -18.36 7.29 -7.71
CA THR A 62 -16.91 7.36 -7.95
C THR A 62 -16.61 6.84 -9.35
N ASP A 63 -16.83 7.68 -10.37
CA ASP A 63 -16.41 7.42 -11.74
C ASP A 63 -14.89 7.66 -11.88
N ALA A 64 -14.12 7.16 -10.92
CA ALA A 64 -12.68 7.14 -10.98
C ALA A 64 -12.27 5.85 -11.68
N GLU A 65 -11.60 5.97 -12.83
CA GLU A 65 -10.84 4.86 -13.39
C GLU A 65 -9.66 4.59 -12.46
N PHE A 66 -9.87 3.67 -11.52
CA PHE A 66 -8.81 3.18 -10.66
C PHE A 66 -7.83 2.40 -11.54
N TYR A 67 -6.54 2.75 -11.45
CA TYR A 67 -5.47 1.94 -12.02
C TYR A 67 -5.61 0.51 -11.47
N GLU A 68 -6.03 -0.42 -12.32
CA GLU A 68 -6.09 -1.84 -11.98
C GLU A 68 -4.71 -2.42 -12.27
N PRO A 69 -3.88 -2.67 -11.23
CA PRO A 69 -2.57 -3.25 -11.45
C PRO A 69 -2.76 -4.59 -12.16
N GLU A 70 -1.93 -4.85 -13.17
CA GLU A 70 -1.90 -6.14 -13.86
C GLU A 70 -1.87 -7.25 -12.81
N LYS A 71 -2.85 -8.17 -12.89
CA LYS A 71 -2.93 -9.29 -11.96
C LYS A 71 -1.62 -10.04 -12.09
N ARG A 72 -0.72 -9.85 -11.12
CA ARG A 72 0.49 -10.66 -10.99
C ARG A 72 0.02 -12.10 -11.10
N ALA A 73 0.44 -12.80 -12.15
CA ALA A 73 0.19 -14.20 -12.30
C ALA A 73 0.66 -14.84 -10.99
N SER A 74 -0.28 -15.24 -10.13
CA SER A 74 0.09 -16.08 -9.02
C SER A 74 0.63 -17.33 -9.69
N GLU A 75 1.94 -17.56 -9.61
CA GLU A 75 2.52 -18.84 -9.97
C GLU A 75 1.74 -19.88 -9.15
N SER A 76 0.74 -20.50 -9.79
CA SER A 76 0.03 -21.61 -9.23
C SER A 76 0.94 -22.83 -9.41
N THR A 77 2.07 -22.81 -8.70
CA THR A 77 2.66 -24.05 -8.26
C THR A 77 1.56 -24.75 -7.50
N SER A 78 1.22 -25.99 -7.88
CA SER A 78 0.28 -26.81 -7.13
C SER A 78 0.79 -26.91 -5.69
N ASP A 79 0.30 -26.01 -4.84
CA ASP A 79 0.79 -25.88 -3.48
C ASP A 79 0.34 -27.15 -2.75
N PRO A 80 1.26 -27.92 -2.14
CA PRO A 80 0.90 -29.14 -1.44
C PRO A 80 -0.01 -28.85 -0.23
N CYS A 81 -0.05 -27.59 0.22
CA CYS A 81 -0.82 -27.18 1.38
C CYS A 81 -2.23 -26.70 1.00
N PRO A 82 -3.27 -27.09 1.78
CA PRO A 82 -4.61 -26.54 1.61
C PRO A 82 -4.61 -25.01 1.67
N TYR A 83 -5.41 -24.39 0.80
CA TYR A 83 -5.59 -22.94 0.84
C TYR A 83 -6.27 -22.51 2.13
N ILE A 84 -5.67 -21.54 2.84
CA ILE A 84 -6.26 -20.90 4.00
C ILE A 84 -6.48 -19.42 3.67
N ASN A 85 -7.73 -18.98 3.76
CA ASN A 85 -8.11 -17.59 3.48
C ASN A 85 -7.35 -16.59 4.39
N SER A 86 -7.00 -15.43 3.84
CA SER A 86 -6.22 -14.38 4.53
C SER A 86 -6.86 -13.88 5.83
N THR A 87 -8.19 -13.73 5.89
CA THR A 87 -8.91 -13.33 7.10
C THR A 87 -8.78 -14.40 8.18
N ARG A 88 -8.90 -15.67 7.81
CA ARG A 88 -8.71 -16.80 8.74
C ARG A 88 -7.26 -16.87 9.21
N MET A 89 -6.29 -16.69 8.32
CA MET A 89 -4.86 -16.66 8.69
C MET A 89 -4.54 -15.53 9.66
N ARG A 90 -5.05 -14.32 9.40
CA ARG A 90 -4.87 -13.16 10.29
C ARG A 90 -5.44 -13.44 11.68
N ARG A 91 -6.64 -14.00 11.76
CA ARG A 91 -7.26 -14.37 13.05
C ARG A 91 -6.40 -15.36 13.82
N LEU A 92 -5.89 -16.41 13.14
CA LEU A 92 -5.06 -17.43 13.78
C LEU A 92 -3.74 -16.87 14.30
N GLN A 93 -3.12 -15.94 13.58
CA GLN A 93 -1.91 -15.26 14.04
C GLN A 93 -2.18 -14.41 15.30
N ILE A 94 -3.27 -13.64 15.32
CA ILE A 94 -3.66 -12.84 16.50
C ILE A 94 -3.96 -13.72 17.71
N GLU A 95 -4.63 -14.85 17.49
CA GLU A 95 -4.96 -15.81 18.55
C GLU A 95 -3.77 -16.68 18.98
N ASN A 96 -2.59 -16.54 18.37
CA ASN A 96 -1.44 -17.44 18.54
C ASN A 96 -1.80 -18.92 18.35
N LYS A 97 -2.62 -19.22 17.34
CA LYS A 97 -3.08 -20.58 17.01
C LYS A 97 -2.49 -21.07 15.69
N ILE A 98 -2.32 -22.38 15.61
CA ILE A 98 -1.97 -23.10 14.38
C ILE A 98 -3.11 -24.03 13.98
N THR A 99 -3.14 -24.43 12.72
CA THR A 99 -4.12 -25.38 12.19
C THR A 99 -3.47 -26.28 11.14
N ARG A 100 -4.05 -27.45 10.89
CA ARG A 100 -3.53 -28.37 9.86
C ARG A 100 -3.51 -27.67 8.50
N GLY A 101 -2.47 -27.93 7.72
CA GLY A 101 -2.27 -27.33 6.41
C GLY A 101 -1.56 -25.97 6.40
N MET A 102 -1.31 -25.35 7.56
CA MET A 102 -0.48 -24.13 7.59
C MET A 102 0.93 -24.40 7.07
N LYS A 103 1.53 -23.38 6.45
CA LYS A 103 2.94 -23.41 6.06
C LYS A 103 3.85 -23.07 7.25
N PRO A 104 5.13 -23.51 7.23
CA PRO A 104 6.11 -23.16 8.26
C PRO A 104 6.25 -21.65 8.51
N ALA A 105 6.14 -20.84 7.45
CA ALA A 105 6.19 -19.38 7.57
C ALA A 105 5.01 -18.82 8.38
N ASP A 106 3.82 -19.41 8.22
CA ASP A 106 2.62 -19.02 8.97
C ASP A 106 2.71 -19.46 10.42
N VAL A 107 3.20 -20.67 10.68
CA VAL A 107 3.47 -21.14 12.05
C VAL A 107 4.45 -20.22 12.75
N ARG A 108 5.51 -19.79 12.06
CA ARG A 108 6.48 -18.84 12.61
C ARG A 108 5.86 -17.47 12.91
N ARG A 109 4.88 -17.01 12.12
CA ARG A 109 4.12 -15.79 12.40
C ARG A 109 3.20 -15.94 13.61
N SER A 110 2.58 -17.11 13.81
CA SER A 110 1.68 -17.35 14.94
C SER A 110 2.40 -17.66 16.25
N TRP A 111 3.45 -18.49 16.22
CA TRP A 111 4.11 -19.03 17.43
C TRP A 111 5.54 -18.52 17.62
N GLY A 112 6.08 -17.76 16.67
CA GLY A 112 7.47 -17.33 16.68
C GLY A 112 8.44 -18.41 16.17
N PRO A 113 9.75 -18.12 16.24
CA PRO A 113 10.79 -19.06 15.83
C PRO A 113 10.85 -20.28 16.76
N PRO A 114 11.04 -21.50 16.23
CA PRO A 114 11.23 -22.68 17.06
C PRO A 114 12.57 -22.64 17.78
N SER A 115 12.66 -23.30 18.95
CA SER A 115 13.91 -23.46 19.69
C SER A 115 14.86 -24.43 18.98
N SER A 116 14.31 -25.46 18.32
CA SER A 116 15.10 -26.38 17.50
C SER A 116 14.26 -26.98 16.38
N VAL A 117 14.97 -27.39 15.31
CA VAL A 117 14.38 -28.00 14.13
C VAL A 117 15.09 -29.32 13.88
N ARG A 118 14.31 -30.40 13.73
CA ARG A 118 14.78 -31.71 13.30
C ARG A 118 14.19 -32.04 11.94
N THR A 119 15.02 -32.47 11.02
CA THR A 119 14.62 -32.86 9.66
C THR A 119 14.87 -34.36 9.48
N GLY A 120 13.90 -35.06 8.90
CA GLY A 120 13.98 -36.50 8.63
C GLY A 120 13.19 -36.84 7.37
N GLY A 121 13.89 -36.98 6.24
CA GLY A 121 13.26 -37.20 4.94
C GLY A 121 12.29 -36.07 4.57
N SER A 122 11.03 -36.42 4.29
CA SER A 122 9.94 -35.47 3.98
C SER A 122 9.21 -34.92 5.21
N SER A 123 9.63 -35.31 6.42
CA SER A 123 9.06 -34.89 7.69
C SER A 123 9.98 -33.89 8.39
N ILE A 124 9.40 -32.82 8.91
CA ILE A 124 10.12 -31.81 9.71
C ILE A 124 9.42 -31.70 11.05
N GLN A 125 10.19 -31.69 12.14
CA GLN A 125 9.69 -31.45 13.49
C GLN A 125 10.30 -30.15 14.02
N TRP A 126 9.44 -29.25 14.49
CA TRP A 126 9.85 -28.05 15.23
C TRP A 126 9.54 -28.25 16.70
N ALA A 127 10.47 -27.86 17.57
CA ALA A 127 10.31 -27.91 19.01
C ALA A 127 10.39 -26.51 19.61
N TYR A 128 9.50 -26.23 20.56
CA TYR A 128 9.35 -24.99 21.31
C TYR A 128 9.51 -25.32 22.78
N HIS A 129 10.69 -25.04 23.34
CA HIS A 129 10.98 -25.30 24.75
C HIS A 129 10.66 -24.06 25.58
N TYR A 130 9.98 -24.24 26.71
CA TYR A 130 9.62 -23.16 27.61
C TYR A 130 10.40 -23.25 28.93
N PRO A 131 10.58 -22.11 29.63
CA PRO A 131 11.05 -22.12 31.01
C PRO A 131 10.15 -23.01 31.87
N GLY A 132 10.75 -23.96 32.61
CA GLY A 132 10.01 -24.97 33.39
C GLY A 132 9.93 -26.37 32.76
N GLY A 133 10.51 -26.56 31.58
CA GLY A 133 10.69 -27.88 30.97
C GLY A 133 9.48 -28.41 30.21
N SER A 134 8.41 -27.61 30.06
CA SER A 134 7.36 -27.89 29.08
C SER A 134 7.87 -27.65 27.66
N ALA A 135 7.33 -28.39 26.70
CA ALA A 135 7.71 -28.26 25.30
C ALA A 135 6.52 -28.49 24.38
N ASN A 136 6.38 -27.66 23.35
CA ASN A 136 5.43 -27.88 22.27
C ASN A 136 6.17 -28.32 21.01
N TYR A 137 5.56 -29.22 20.24
CA TYR A 137 6.12 -29.75 19.01
C TYR A 137 5.14 -29.55 17.87
N VAL A 138 5.66 -29.17 16.70
CA VAL A 138 4.89 -29.05 15.46
C VAL A 138 5.52 -29.97 14.42
N TYR A 139 4.69 -30.77 13.76
CA TYR A 139 5.11 -31.72 12.74
C TYR A 139 4.61 -31.25 11.38
N PHE A 140 5.52 -31.26 10.41
CA PHE A 140 5.26 -30.91 9.03
C PHE A 140 5.49 -32.11 8.12
N LYS A 141 4.58 -32.31 7.17
CA LYS A 141 4.73 -33.27 6.07
C LYS A 141 4.46 -32.55 4.75
N HIS A 142 5.32 -32.77 3.76
CA HIS A 142 5.25 -32.08 2.46
C HIS A 142 5.18 -30.54 2.58
N GLY A 143 5.84 -29.97 3.60
CA GLY A 143 5.85 -28.53 3.83
C GLY A 143 4.60 -27.95 4.50
N CYS A 144 3.69 -28.78 5.00
CA CYS A 144 2.45 -28.34 5.65
C CYS A 144 2.32 -28.92 7.06
N VAL A 145 1.71 -28.19 8.00
CA VAL A 145 1.42 -28.70 9.34
C VAL A 145 0.53 -29.93 9.23
N SER A 146 1.05 -31.07 9.66
CA SER A 146 0.30 -32.32 9.76
C SER A 146 -0.29 -32.50 11.15
N ASP A 147 0.48 -32.18 12.18
CA ASP A 147 0.08 -32.40 13.58
C ASP A 147 0.89 -31.54 14.56
N TRP A 148 0.46 -31.45 15.82
CA TRP A 148 1.20 -30.80 16.90
C TRP A 148 0.88 -31.44 18.25
N SER A 149 1.84 -31.42 19.17
CA SER A 149 1.69 -32.02 20.50
C SER A 149 2.34 -31.15 21.57
N GLY A 150 1.76 -31.12 22.76
CA GLY A 150 2.33 -30.43 23.92
C GLY A 150 2.76 -31.41 25.00
N TYR A 151 3.92 -31.18 25.59
CA TYR A 151 4.40 -31.83 26.80
C TYR A 151 4.39 -30.80 27.94
N TYR A 152 3.58 -31.06 28.96
CA TYR A 152 3.48 -30.22 30.14
C TYR A 152 4.07 -30.97 31.33
N ARG A 153 5.06 -30.37 31.98
CA ARG A 153 5.62 -30.90 33.23
C ARG A 153 4.68 -30.52 34.37
N THR A 154 3.99 -31.50 34.93
CA THR A 154 3.26 -31.34 36.20
C THR A 154 4.27 -31.38 37.34
N TYR A 155 4.28 -30.34 38.19
CA TYR A 155 5.09 -30.29 39.41
C TYR A 155 4.43 -31.05 40.54
#